data_AF-A0A1I5LPK2-F1
#
_entry.id   AF-A0A1I5LPK2-F1
#
_cell.length_a   1.000
_cell.length_b   1.000
_cell.length_c   1.000
_cell.angle_alpha   90.00
_cell.angle_beta   90.00
_cell.angle_gamma   90.00
#
_symmetry.space_group_name_H-M   'P 1'
#
loop_
_entity.id
_entity.type
_entity.pdbx_description
1 polymer ?
#
loop_
_entity_poly.entity_id
_entity_poly.type
_entity_poly.pdbx_seq_one_letter_code
_entity_poly.pdbx_strand_id
1 'polypeptide(L)'
;MNINEFIFSRTQPQKKIDTINALTEGELLSIREETVKRIVKDAGRRIWKTRDKRLRISQERRAGNAWNSSIDEVQLIKGKLHLEVYLQYENTDTSTSEEYDEFFRNGNYRGEVRRLDRYGNGRTYYFMYNPSDKASVMKSILLEYVFTKYAAKLTQQAA
;
A
#
# COMPACT_ATOMS: atom_id res chain seq x y z
N MET A 1 21.46 6.33 -3.89
CA MET A 1 21.27 5.08 -3.12
C MET A 1 20.12 4.30 -3.76
N ASN A 2 20.29 3.01 -4.05
CA ASN A 2 19.20 2.22 -4.64
C ASN A 2 18.29 1.65 -3.54
N ILE A 3 17.13 2.27 -3.31
CA ILE A 3 16.17 1.84 -2.30
C ILE A 3 15.65 0.41 -2.53
N ASN A 4 15.55 -0.03 -3.80
CA ASN A 4 15.11 -1.38 -4.17
C ASN A 4 16.02 -2.49 -3.61
N GLU A 5 17.28 -2.17 -3.31
CA GLU A 5 18.24 -3.10 -2.69
C GLU A 5 18.44 -2.79 -1.21
N PHE A 6 18.58 -1.50 -0.88
CA PHE A 6 18.86 -1.03 0.46
C PHE A 6 17.80 -1.47 1.48
N ILE A 7 16.52 -1.53 1.09
CA ILE A 7 15.46 -1.91 2.00
C ILE A 7 15.61 -3.35 2.54
N PHE A 8 16.30 -4.23 1.80
CA PHE A 8 16.55 -5.62 2.20
C PHE A 8 17.95 -5.87 2.80
N SER A 9 18.79 -4.85 2.90
CA SER A 9 20.13 -4.97 3.48
C SER A 9 20.09 -5.27 4.98
N ARG A 10 21.26 -5.59 5.57
CA ARG A 10 21.43 -5.75 7.03
C ARG A 10 21.47 -4.43 7.82
N THR A 11 21.15 -3.30 7.19
CA THR A 11 21.09 -1.99 7.87
C THR A 11 20.07 -2.01 9.02
N GLN A 12 20.33 -1.20 10.05
CA GLN A 12 19.42 -1.09 11.20
C GLN A 12 18.01 -0.62 10.76
N PRO A 13 16.94 -1.14 11.38
CA PRO A 13 15.56 -0.78 11.03
C PRO A 13 15.28 0.72 11.08
N GLN A 14 15.73 1.42 12.13
CA GLN A 14 15.53 2.86 12.25
C GLN A 14 16.12 3.64 11.07
N LYS A 15 17.36 3.32 10.67
CA LYS A 15 18.00 3.94 9.51
C LYS A 15 17.25 3.65 8.20
N LYS A 16 16.54 2.51 8.10
CA LYS A 16 15.64 2.25 6.95
C LYS A 16 14.43 3.16 6.98
N ILE A 17 13.82 3.37 8.14
CA ILE A 17 12.69 4.30 8.32
C ILE A 17 13.12 5.72 7.94
N ASP A 18 14.24 6.20 8.48
CA ASP A 18 14.76 7.54 8.20
C ASP A 18 15.04 7.72 6.70
N THR A 19 15.62 6.70 6.07
CA THR A 19 15.85 6.66 4.63
C THR A 19 14.56 6.76 3.83
N ILE A 20 13.55 5.94 4.15
CA ILE A 20 12.24 5.98 3.47
C ILE A 20 11.59 7.36 3.65
N ASN A 21 11.73 7.95 4.84
CA ASN A 21 11.17 9.26 5.13
C ASN A 21 11.77 10.39 4.31
N ALA A 22 13.05 10.26 3.95
CA ALA A 22 13.79 11.24 3.16
C ALA A 22 13.63 11.07 1.63
N LEU A 23 12.97 10.01 1.15
CA LEU A 23 12.78 9.80 -0.28
C LEU A 23 11.88 10.88 -0.89
N THR A 24 12.27 11.34 -2.06
CA THR A 24 11.46 12.24 -2.89
C THR A 24 10.30 11.49 -3.56
N GLU A 25 9.32 12.24 -4.06
CA GLU A 25 8.20 11.68 -4.83
C GLU A 25 8.70 10.82 -6.01
N GLY A 26 9.67 11.32 -6.78
CA GLY A 26 10.22 10.60 -7.92
C GLY A 26 10.94 9.31 -7.52
N GLU A 27 11.66 9.30 -6.41
CA GLU A 27 12.33 8.09 -5.91
C GLU A 27 11.31 7.04 -5.45
N LEU A 28 10.24 7.47 -4.78
CA LEU A 28 9.14 6.59 -4.37
C LEU A 28 8.43 5.98 -5.58
N LEU A 29 8.10 6.79 -6.59
CA LEU A 29 7.47 6.30 -7.82
C LEU A 29 8.42 5.45 -8.70
N SER A 30 9.73 5.48 -8.44
CA SER A 30 10.73 4.62 -9.11
C SER A 30 10.90 3.23 -8.48
N ILE A 31 10.19 2.94 -7.37
CA ILE A 31 10.21 1.62 -6.75
C ILE A 31 9.65 0.58 -7.73
N ARG A 32 10.41 -0.50 -7.92
CA ARG A 32 10.05 -1.57 -8.86
C ARG A 32 8.95 -2.47 -8.28
N GLU A 33 8.09 -2.98 -9.15
CA GLU A 33 7.06 -3.95 -8.78
C GLU A 33 7.67 -5.18 -8.09
N GLU A 34 8.85 -5.64 -8.53
CA GLU A 34 9.57 -6.78 -7.94
C GLU A 34 9.97 -6.53 -6.48
N THR A 35 10.28 -5.28 -6.13
CA THR A 35 10.58 -4.87 -4.76
C THR A 35 9.33 -5.05 -3.90
N VAL A 36 8.17 -4.61 -4.38
CA VAL A 36 6.89 -4.78 -3.66
C VAL A 36 6.48 -6.26 -3.60
N LYS A 37 6.66 -7.03 -4.67
CA LYS A 37 6.48 -8.50 -4.65
C LYS A 37 7.33 -9.15 -3.58
N ARG A 38 8.61 -8.76 -3.45
CA ARG A 38 9.51 -9.27 -2.42
C ARG A 38 9.06 -8.87 -1.01
N ILE A 39 8.61 -7.62 -0.82
CA ILE A 39 8.04 -7.14 0.43
C ILE A 39 6.85 -8.01 0.87
N VAL A 40 5.87 -8.23 -0.01
CA VAL A 40 4.68 -9.03 0.31
C VAL A 40 5.06 -10.50 0.54
N LYS A 41 6.05 -11.04 -0.19
CA LYS A 41 6.57 -12.39 0.05
C LYS A 41 7.28 -12.53 1.40
N ASP A 42 8.00 -11.52 1.85
CA ASP A 42 8.84 -11.59 3.05
C ASP A 42 8.06 -11.27 4.34
N ALA A 43 7.20 -10.24 4.31
CA ALA A 43 6.46 -9.76 5.48
C ALA A 43 4.95 -10.06 5.43
N GLY A 44 4.40 -10.38 4.25
CA GLY A 44 2.98 -10.65 4.10
C GLY A 44 2.54 -12.00 4.68
N ARG A 45 1.29 -12.03 5.16
CA ARG A 45 0.61 -13.22 5.70
C ARG A 45 -0.14 -13.94 4.60
N ARG A 46 -0.30 -15.27 4.73
CA ARG A 46 -1.11 -16.05 3.78
C ARG A 46 -2.57 -15.62 3.81
N ILE A 47 -3.20 -15.61 2.65
CA ILE A 47 -4.64 -15.43 2.49
C ILE A 47 -5.27 -16.82 2.64
N TRP A 48 -5.90 -17.07 3.78
CA TRP A 48 -6.54 -18.36 4.10
C TRP A 48 -5.61 -19.57 3.88
N LYS A 49 -6.10 -20.63 3.23
CA LYS A 49 -5.37 -21.88 2.92
C LYS A 49 -4.63 -21.81 1.56
N THR A 50 -4.44 -20.62 0.99
CA THR A 50 -3.80 -20.45 -0.33
C THR A 50 -2.30 -20.13 -0.21
N ARG A 51 -1.61 -20.08 -1.36
CA ARG A 51 -0.24 -19.54 -1.45
C ARG A 51 -0.20 -18.02 -1.61
N ASP A 52 -1.36 -17.40 -1.81
CA ASP A 52 -1.48 -15.96 -1.96
C ASP A 52 -1.17 -15.28 -0.64
N LYS A 53 -0.61 -14.07 -0.73
CA LYS A 53 -0.14 -13.31 0.44
C LYS A 53 -0.72 -11.92 0.44
N ARG A 54 -0.88 -11.35 1.64
CA ARG A 54 -1.22 -9.95 1.82
C ARG A 54 -0.36 -9.29 2.88
N LEU A 55 0.04 -8.06 2.60
CA LEU A 55 0.59 -7.14 3.59
C LEU A 55 -0.52 -6.14 3.93
N ARG A 56 -1.05 -6.21 5.16
CA ARG A 56 -2.07 -5.27 5.64
C ARG A 56 -1.37 -4.04 6.22
N ILE A 57 -1.82 -2.86 5.81
CA ILE A 57 -1.27 -1.59 6.27
C ILE A 57 -1.98 -1.18 7.55
N SER A 58 -1.21 -0.98 8.62
CA SER A 58 -1.74 -0.50 9.89
C SER A 58 -2.33 0.90 9.74
N GLN A 59 -3.37 1.20 10.51
CA GLN A 59 -4.19 2.40 10.35
C GLN A 59 -3.36 3.69 10.36
N GLU A 60 -2.37 3.80 11.24
CA GLU A 60 -1.47 4.95 11.38
C GLU A 60 -0.52 5.16 10.21
N ARG A 61 -0.36 4.15 9.34
CA ARG A 61 0.49 4.21 8.14
C ARG A 61 -0.32 4.26 6.85
N ARG A 62 -1.64 4.14 6.89
CA ARG A 62 -2.46 4.17 5.67
C ARG A 62 -2.30 5.51 4.97
N ALA A 63 -2.13 5.44 3.66
CA ALA A 63 -2.13 6.60 2.78
C ALA A 63 -3.31 6.52 1.82
N GLY A 64 -3.83 7.68 1.46
CA GLY A 64 -5.04 7.83 0.68
C GLY A 64 -5.02 9.07 -0.17
N ASN A 65 -6.17 9.41 -0.74
CA ASN A 65 -6.32 10.59 -1.59
C ASN A 65 -6.74 11.87 -0.82
N ALA A 66 -6.55 11.86 0.50
CA ALA A 66 -6.96 12.92 1.41
C ALA A 66 -8.45 13.33 1.35
N TRP A 67 -9.31 12.48 0.77
CA TRP A 67 -10.74 12.75 0.64
C TRP A 67 -11.59 11.60 1.13
N ASN A 68 -11.61 10.50 0.38
CA ASN A 68 -12.62 9.45 0.54
C ASN A 68 -12.07 8.04 0.36
N SER A 69 -10.77 7.89 0.11
CA SER A 69 -10.17 6.57 -0.08
C SER A 69 -8.79 6.46 0.53
N SER A 70 -8.44 5.24 0.97
CA SER A 70 -7.12 4.87 1.43
C SER A 70 -6.76 3.45 1.02
N ILE A 71 -5.47 3.13 0.98
CA ILE A 71 -4.99 1.79 0.66
C ILE A 71 -4.84 0.99 1.96
N ASP A 72 -5.58 -0.10 2.04
CA ASP A 72 -5.73 -0.92 3.24
C ASP A 72 -4.74 -2.09 3.27
N GLU A 73 -4.47 -2.67 2.10
CA GLU A 73 -3.55 -3.80 1.96
C GLU A 73 -3.02 -3.93 0.54
N VAL A 74 -1.85 -4.58 0.44
CA VAL A 74 -1.26 -5.02 -0.83
C VAL A 74 -1.32 -6.55 -0.87
N GLN A 75 -1.93 -7.10 -1.91
CA GLN A 75 -2.10 -8.53 -2.09
C GLN A 75 -1.23 -9.04 -3.25
N LEU A 76 -0.66 -10.22 -3.08
CA LEU A 76 0.01 -10.99 -4.12
C LEU A 76 -0.83 -12.23 -4.39
N ILE A 77 -1.65 -12.18 -5.44
CA ILE A 77 -2.59 -13.24 -5.84
C ILE A 77 -2.11 -13.85 -7.15
N LYS A 78 -1.85 -15.16 -7.16
CA LYS A 78 -1.39 -15.89 -8.36
C LYS A 78 -0.21 -15.21 -9.08
N GLY A 79 0.66 -14.55 -8.32
CA GLY A 79 1.85 -13.86 -8.84
C GLY A 79 1.64 -12.39 -9.26
N LYS A 80 0.42 -11.87 -9.23
CA LYS A 80 0.09 -10.46 -9.54
C LYS A 80 -0.17 -9.65 -8.28
N LEU A 81 0.22 -8.38 -8.30
CA LEU A 81 -0.04 -7.45 -7.21
C LEU A 81 -1.38 -6.74 -7.39
N HIS A 82 -2.12 -6.63 -6.29
CA HIS A 82 -3.36 -5.87 -6.20
C HIS A 82 -3.32 -4.96 -4.97
N LEU A 83 -3.97 -3.81 -5.06
CA LEU A 83 -4.18 -2.89 -3.95
C LEU A 83 -5.64 -2.96 -3.52
N GLU A 84 -5.89 -3.21 -2.25
CA GLU A 84 -7.23 -3.07 -1.69
C GLU A 84 -7.44 -1.59 -1.33
N VAL A 85 -8.35 -0.94 -2.05
CA VAL A 85 -8.75 0.45 -1.81
C VAL A 85 -9.97 0.43 -0.93
N TYR A 86 -9.85 0.96 0.28
CA TYR A 86 -10.98 1.28 1.14
C TYR A 86 -11.57 2.63 0.73
N LEU A 87 -12.89 2.70 0.70
CA LEU A 87 -13.68 3.84 0.21
C LEU A 87 -14.76 4.19 1.22
N GLN A 88 -14.85 5.45 1.59
CA GLN A 88 -15.85 5.98 2.50
C GLN A 88 -16.72 7.02 1.80
N TYR A 89 -18.03 6.78 1.74
CA TYR A 89 -19.01 7.73 1.21
C TYR A 89 -20.21 7.83 2.14
N GLU A 90 -20.56 9.07 2.53
CA GLU A 90 -21.70 9.35 3.38
C GLU A 90 -21.69 8.47 4.65
N ASN A 91 -22.57 7.46 4.71
CA ASN A 91 -22.72 6.51 5.80
C ASN A 91 -22.36 5.06 5.40
N THR A 92 -21.69 4.87 4.27
CA THR A 92 -21.36 3.57 3.70
C THR A 92 -19.88 3.46 3.39
N ASP A 93 -19.29 2.39 3.92
CA ASP A 93 -17.92 2.00 3.63
C ASP A 93 -17.93 0.85 2.62
N THR A 94 -17.00 0.86 1.67
CA THR A 94 -16.80 -0.25 0.75
C THR A 94 -15.32 -0.42 0.42
N SER A 95 -15.01 -1.50 -0.29
CA SER A 95 -13.67 -1.70 -0.84
C SER A 95 -13.73 -2.23 -2.26
N THR A 96 -12.63 -2.01 -2.97
CA THR A 96 -12.37 -2.51 -4.32
C THR A 96 -10.92 -2.95 -4.42
N SER A 97 -10.66 -3.86 -5.34
CA SER A 97 -9.33 -4.40 -5.60
C SER A 97 -8.84 -3.89 -6.96
N GLU A 98 -7.77 -3.12 -6.95
CA GLU A 98 -7.21 -2.48 -8.14
C GLU A 98 -5.88 -3.16 -8.54
N GLU A 99 -5.64 -3.35 -9.83
CA GLU A 99 -4.35 -3.89 -10.29
C GLU A 99 -3.22 -2.90 -10.03
N TYR A 100 -2.12 -3.39 -9.45
CA TYR A 100 -1.00 -2.55 -9.02
C TYR A 100 -0.39 -1.74 -10.17
N ASP A 101 -0.17 -2.38 -11.33
CA ASP A 101 0.45 -1.73 -12.49
C ASP A 101 -0.44 -0.64 -13.10
N GLU A 102 -1.76 -0.81 -13.03
CA GLU A 102 -2.71 0.20 -13.47
C GLU A 102 -2.74 1.38 -12.50
N PHE A 103 -2.77 1.09 -11.19
CA PHE A 103 -2.74 2.09 -10.15
C PHE A 103 -1.48 2.96 -10.22
N PHE A 104 -0.30 2.35 -10.36
CA PHE A 104 0.98 3.06 -10.39
C PHE A 104 1.42 3.54 -11.77
N ARG A 105 0.61 3.36 -12.81
CA ARG A 105 0.88 3.92 -14.15
C ARG A 105 1.08 5.44 -14.07
N ASN A 106 1.96 5.98 -14.90
CA ASN A 106 2.23 7.41 -14.99
C ASN A 106 0.95 8.23 -15.15
N GLY A 107 0.90 9.36 -14.44
CA GLY A 107 -0.28 10.25 -14.38
C GLY A 107 -1.24 9.90 -13.24
N ASN A 108 -2.45 10.43 -13.32
CA ASN A 108 -3.48 10.20 -12.31
C ASN A 108 -4.09 8.81 -12.46
N TYR A 109 -4.40 8.16 -11.35
CA TYR A 109 -5.29 7.00 -11.33
C TYR A 109 -6.72 7.45 -11.03
N ARG A 110 -7.70 6.89 -11.73
CA ARG A 110 -9.12 7.11 -11.45
C ARG A 110 -9.81 5.75 -11.41
N GLY A 111 -10.42 5.44 -10.27
CA GLY A 111 -11.24 4.24 -10.10
C GLY A 111 -12.71 4.59 -9.87
N GLU A 112 -13.57 3.61 -10.10
CA GLU A 112 -14.99 3.70 -9.81
C GLU A 112 -15.49 2.43 -9.11
N VAL A 113 -16.45 2.58 -8.20
CA VAL A 113 -17.15 1.46 -7.59
C VAL A 113 -18.65 1.66 -7.78
N ARG A 114 -19.32 0.63 -8.31
CA ARG A 114 -20.77 0.60 -8.45
C ARG A 114 -21.40 -0.22 -7.34
N ARG A 115 -22.33 0.39 -6.60
CA ARG A 115 -23.06 -0.25 -5.48
C ARG A 115 -24.51 0.17 -5.49
N LEU A 116 -25.33 -0.56 -4.76
CA LEU A 116 -26.69 -0.14 -4.43
C LEU A 116 -26.66 0.69 -3.14
N ASP A 117 -27.40 1.79 -3.10
CA ASP A 117 -27.64 2.53 -1.86
C ASP A 117 -28.64 1.79 -0.95
N ARG A 118 -28.93 2.35 0.23
CA ARG A 118 -29.86 1.76 1.21
C ARG A 118 -31.26 1.49 0.65
N TYR A 119 -31.65 2.18 -0.44
CA TYR A 119 -32.94 2.06 -1.08
C TYR A 119 -32.89 1.17 -2.34
N GLY A 120 -31.75 0.55 -2.63
CA GLY A 120 -31.57 -0.31 -3.80
C GLY A 120 -31.26 0.43 -5.09
N ASN A 121 -30.97 1.74 -5.06
CA ASN A 121 -30.62 2.49 -6.27
C ASN A 121 -29.14 2.32 -6.60
N GLY A 122 -28.82 2.11 -7.88
CA GLY A 122 -27.43 2.09 -8.35
C GLY A 122 -26.74 3.44 -8.17
N ARG A 123 -25.62 3.46 -7.46
CA ARG A 123 -24.72 4.61 -7.29
C ARG A 123 -23.34 4.24 -7.80
N THR A 124 -22.68 5.23 -8.40
CA THR A 124 -21.27 5.14 -8.82
C THR A 124 -20.45 6.11 -8.00
N TYR A 125 -19.39 5.58 -7.42
CA TYR A 125 -18.52 6.27 -6.48
C TYR A 125 -17.11 6.36 -7.09
N TYR A 126 -16.54 7.57 -7.15
CA TYR A 126 -15.26 7.81 -7.82
C TYR A 126 -14.16 8.22 -6.85
N PHE A 127 -12.98 7.63 -7.04
CA PHE A 127 -11.78 8.03 -6.34
C PHE A 127 -10.66 8.30 -7.34
N MET A 128 -9.78 9.22 -6.98
CA MET A 128 -8.63 9.62 -7.79
C MET A 128 -7.39 9.67 -6.93
N TYR A 129 -6.25 9.25 -7.48
CA TYR A 129 -4.94 9.39 -6.89
C TYR A 129 -4.04 10.12 -7.89
N ASN A 130 -3.53 11.28 -7.49
CA ASN A 130 -2.49 12.00 -8.23
C ASN A 130 -1.11 11.36 -7.95
N PRO A 131 -0.03 11.77 -8.66
CA PRO A 131 1.31 11.23 -8.44
C PRO A 131 1.81 11.32 -6.98
N SER A 132 1.46 12.40 -6.27
CA SER A 132 1.83 12.61 -4.87
C SER A 132 1.09 11.65 -3.92
N ASP A 133 -0.20 11.41 -4.18
CA ASP A 133 -0.98 10.41 -3.44
C ASP A 133 -0.38 9.01 -3.66
N LYS A 134 -0.03 8.67 -4.90
CA LYS A 134 0.62 7.40 -5.25
C LYS A 134 1.97 7.25 -4.54
N ALA A 135 2.79 8.29 -4.52
CA ALA A 135 4.06 8.25 -3.81
C ALA A 135 3.86 8.05 -2.30
N SER A 136 2.85 8.69 -1.71
CA SER A 136 2.48 8.50 -0.30
C SER A 136 2.04 7.05 -0.02
N VAL A 137 1.29 6.44 -0.94
CA VAL A 137 0.96 5.01 -0.88
C VAL A 137 2.22 4.15 -0.96
N MET A 138 3.16 4.43 -1.85
CA MET A 138 4.41 3.67 -1.92
C MET A 138 5.22 3.79 -0.63
N LYS A 139 5.33 5.00 -0.08
CA LYS A 139 6.00 5.25 1.20
C LYS A 139 5.36 4.45 2.33
N SER A 140 4.02 4.43 2.37
CA SER A 140 3.23 3.63 3.31
C SER A 140 3.58 2.13 3.22
N ILE A 141 3.63 1.57 2.02
CA ILE A 141 4.00 0.16 1.78
C ILE A 141 5.41 -0.15 2.28
N LEU A 142 6.38 0.73 1.99
CA LEU A 142 7.77 0.57 2.42
C LEU A 142 7.90 0.63 3.95
N LEU A 143 7.20 1.57 4.59
CA LEU A 143 7.20 1.68 6.05
C LEU A 143 6.53 0.47 6.68
N GLU A 144 5.38 0.05 6.17
CA GLU A 144 4.67 -1.14 6.66
C GLU A 144 5.56 -2.39 6.61
N TYR A 145 6.35 -2.55 5.54
CA TYR A 145 7.34 -3.60 5.47
C TYR A 145 8.33 -3.55 6.64
N VAL A 146 8.93 -2.39 6.93
CA VAL A 146 9.93 -2.27 7.98
C VAL A 146 9.33 -2.54 9.35
N PHE A 147 8.16 -1.95 9.64
CA PHE A 147 7.47 -2.13 10.91
C PHE A 147 6.98 -3.58 11.11
N THR A 148 6.50 -4.24 10.05
CA THR A 148 6.09 -5.65 10.14
C THR A 148 7.28 -6.59 10.26
N LYS A 149 8.31 -6.45 9.41
CA LYS A 149 9.44 -7.38 9.35
C LYS A 149 10.36 -7.27 10.56
N TYR A 150 10.55 -6.05 11.08
CA TYR A 150 11.53 -5.76 12.12
C TYR A 150 10.90 -5.30 13.44
N ALA A 151 9.60 -5.55 13.65
CA ALA A 151 8.85 -5.17 14.85
C ALA A 151 9.64 -5.39 16.15
N ALA A 152 10.15 -6.62 16.36
CA ALA A 152 10.90 -6.97 17.58
C ALA A 152 12.15 -6.11 17.81
N LYS A 153 12.88 -5.74 16.75
CA LYS A 153 14.07 -4.90 16.86
C LYS A 153 13.72 -3.44 17.14
N LEU A 154 12.62 -2.96 16.56
CA LEU A 154 12.14 -1.60 16.79
C LEU A 154 11.63 -1.43 18.23
N THR A 155 10.94 -2.44 18.78
CA THR A 155 10.52 -2.42 20.19
C THR A 155 11.72 -2.39 21.15
N GLN A 156 12.78 -3.14 20.87
CA GLN A 156 14.01 -3.14 21.68
C GLN A 156 14.78 -1.81 21.64
N GLN A 157 14.64 -1.03 20.56
CA GLN A 157 15.29 0.28 20.43
C GLN A 157 14.52 1.40 21.15
N ALA A 158 13.25 1.17 21.47
CA ALA A 158 12.38 2.13 22.16
C ALA A 158 12.32 1.93 23.68
N ALA A 159 12.98 0.87 24.19
CA ALA A 159 13.10 0.53 25.61
C ALA A 159 14.47 0.97 26.15
#